data_AF-A0A1I2VS92-F1
#
_entry.id   AF-A0A1I2VS92-F1
#
_cell.length_a   1.000
_cell.length_b   1.000
_cell.length_c   1.000
_cell.angle_alpha   90.00
_cell.angle_beta   90.00
_cell.angle_gamma   90.00
#
_symmetry.space_group_name_H-M   'P 1'
#
loop_
_entity.id
_entity.type
_entity.pdbx_description
1 polymer ?
#
loop_
_entity_poly.entity_id
_entity_poly.type
_entity_poly.pdbx_seq_one_letter_code
_entity_poly.pdbx_strand_id
1 'polypeptide(L)'
;MENAIYACAMSELQGRKDNLEYYFVSTGFIDLLPLARELAGKLGLGKVEMIEAICKVADKYKIYPPTINRSAWFAKVYKEKLLEARADILTFNKCR
;
A
#
# COMPACT_ATOMS: atom_id res chain seq x y z
N MET A 1 12.56 22.60 -25.01
CA MET A 1 12.04 22.99 -23.67
C MET A 1 10.95 22.04 -23.15
N GLU A 2 10.48 21.05 -23.93
CA GLU A 2 9.46 20.07 -23.49
C GLU A 2 10.01 18.97 -22.56
N ASN A 3 11.30 18.64 -22.67
CA ASN A 3 11.93 17.58 -21.87
C ASN A 3 12.06 17.92 -20.37
N ALA A 4 12.16 19.21 -20.02
CA ALA A 4 12.25 19.65 -18.63
C ALA A 4 10.90 19.58 -17.90
N ILE A 5 9.80 19.84 -18.62
CA ILE A 5 8.44 19.75 -18.08
C ILE A 5 8.08 18.28 -17.80
N TYR A 6 8.45 17.36 -18.69
CA TYR A 6 8.26 15.92 -18.47
C TYR A 6 9.10 15.39 -17.30
N ALA A 7 10.38 15.79 -17.19
CA ALA A 7 11.21 15.39 -16.04
C ALA A 7 10.65 15.92 -14.72
N CYS A 8 10.18 17.16 -14.68
CA CYS A 8 9.57 17.78 -13.49
C CYS A 8 8.25 17.09 -13.09
N ALA A 9 7.35 16.81 -14.05
CA ALA A 9 6.11 16.08 -13.79
C ALA A 9 6.36 14.63 -13.32
N MET A 10 7.40 13.99 -13.85
CA MET A 10 7.82 12.65 -13.42
C MET A 10 8.46 12.67 -12.03
N SER A 11 9.24 13.70 -11.67
CA SER A 11 9.74 13.90 -10.31
C SER A 11 8.63 14.20 -9.31
N GLU A 12 7.60 14.96 -9.69
CA GLU A 12 6.42 15.22 -8.86
C GLU A 12 5.52 13.99 -8.70
N LEU A 13 5.42 13.13 -9.72
CA LEU A 13 4.72 11.85 -9.63
C LEU A 13 5.51 10.83 -8.80
N GLN A 14 6.84 10.83 -8.88
CA GLN A 14 7.71 10.00 -8.05
C GLN A 14 7.64 10.44 -6.58
N GLY A 15 7.69 11.76 -6.31
CA GLY A 15 7.51 12.33 -4.97
C GLY A 15 6.10 12.12 -4.37
N ARG A 16 5.07 11.99 -5.23
CA ARG A 16 3.71 11.59 -4.82
C ARG A 16 3.57 10.09 -4.56
N LYS A 17 4.27 9.25 -5.32
CA LYS A 17 4.31 7.78 -5.17
C LYS A 17 5.08 7.30 -3.94
N ASP A 18 5.88 8.15 -3.33
CA ASP A 18 6.49 7.85 -2.03
C ASP A 18 5.57 8.24 -0.88
N ASN A 19 4.34 8.71 -1.09
CA ASN A 19 3.47 9.12 0.01
C ASN A 19 2.49 7.99 0.38
N LEU A 20 2.61 7.43 1.59
CA LEU A 20 1.76 6.31 2.05
C LEU A 20 0.29 6.74 2.07
N GLU A 21 0.04 7.95 2.55
CA GLU A 21 -1.27 8.61 2.63
C GLU A 21 -1.94 8.68 1.26
N TYR A 22 -1.18 8.94 0.20
CA TYR A 22 -1.72 9.01 -1.16
C TYR A 22 -2.37 7.69 -1.58
N TYR A 23 -1.72 6.55 -1.31
CA TYR A 23 -2.30 5.23 -1.63
C TYR A 23 -3.54 4.95 -0.79
N PHE A 24 -3.51 5.25 0.50
CA PHE A 24 -4.65 5.07 1.38
C PHE A 24 -5.86 5.93 0.96
N VAL A 25 -5.62 7.17 0.51
CA VAL A 25 -6.68 8.02 -0.08
C VAL A 25 -7.18 7.40 -1.38
N SER A 26 -6.29 7.05 -2.31
CA SER A 26 -6.67 6.53 -3.64
C SER A 26 -7.44 5.22 -3.60
N THR A 27 -7.21 4.40 -2.58
CA THR A 27 -7.87 3.11 -2.37
C THR A 27 -9.15 3.21 -1.52
N GLY A 28 -9.43 4.38 -0.97
CA GLY A 28 -10.60 4.63 -0.12
C GLY A 28 -10.47 4.10 1.32
N PHE A 29 -9.25 3.76 1.78
CA PHE A 29 -8.98 3.20 3.11
C PHE A 29 -8.32 4.18 4.08
N ILE A 30 -8.33 5.48 3.78
CA ILE A 30 -7.68 6.52 4.60
C ILE A 30 -8.13 6.51 6.06
N ASP A 31 -9.38 6.16 6.33
CA ASP A 31 -9.94 6.00 7.67
C ASP A 31 -9.26 4.88 8.48
N LEU A 32 -8.67 3.89 7.81
CA LEU A 32 -7.97 2.76 8.41
C LEU A 32 -6.43 2.90 8.42
N LEU A 33 -5.89 4.05 7.98
CA LEU A 33 -4.46 4.31 8.02
C LEU A 33 -3.83 4.19 9.43
N PRO A 34 -4.46 4.68 10.53
CA PRO A 34 -3.91 4.49 11.87
C PRO A 34 -3.78 3.01 12.26
N LEU A 35 -4.81 2.22 11.97
CA LEU A 35 -4.82 0.78 12.19
C LEU A 35 -3.74 0.08 11.33
N ALA A 36 -3.61 0.48 10.06
CA ALA A 36 -2.60 -0.06 9.17
C ALA A 36 -1.17 0.17 9.70
N ARG A 37 -0.89 1.37 10.23
CA ARG A 37 0.39 1.71 10.87
C ARG A 37 0.66 0.85 12.10
N GLU A 38 -0.34 0.65 12.96
CA GLU A 38 -0.22 -0.23 14.12
C GLU A 38 0.10 -1.67 13.73
N LEU A 39 -0.61 -2.22 12.74
CA LEU A 39 -0.41 -3.59 12.28
C LEU A 39 0.97 -3.80 11.63
N ALA A 40 1.41 -2.86 10.80
CA ALA A 40 2.73 -2.89 10.19
C ALA A 40 3.85 -2.78 11.25
N GLY A 41 3.66 -1.88 12.24
CA GLY A 41 4.60 -1.71 13.35
C GLY A 41 4.77 -2.99 14.18
N LYS A 42 3.67 -3.69 14.51
CA LYS A 42 3.71 -4.98 15.21
C LYS A 42 4.47 -6.07 14.44
N LEU A 43 4.55 -5.96 13.12
CA LEU A 43 5.23 -6.93 12.25
C LEU A 43 6.64 -6.48 11.83
N GLY A 44 7.10 -5.30 12.26
CA GLY A 44 8.39 -4.74 11.82
C GLY A 44 8.45 -4.46 10.31
N LEU A 45 7.31 -4.13 9.70
CA LEU A 45 7.18 -3.88 8.27
C LEU A 45 7.15 -2.38 7.98
N GLY A 46 7.80 -1.99 6.88
CA GLY A 46 8.01 -0.61 6.52
C GLY A 46 6.98 -0.09 5.53
N LYS A 47 7.22 1.16 5.11
CA LYS A 47 6.35 1.91 4.21
C LYS A 47 6.15 1.22 2.85
N VAL A 48 7.20 0.58 2.32
CA VAL A 48 7.16 -0.09 1.02
C VAL A 48 6.19 -1.28 1.06
N GLU A 49 6.27 -2.10 2.10
CA GLU A 49 5.32 -3.22 2.31
C GLU A 49 3.89 -2.71 2.50
N MET A 50 3.72 -1.62 3.23
CA MET A 50 2.39 -1.03 3.47
C MET A 50 1.73 -0.53 2.17
N ILE A 51 2.50 0.12 1.29
CA ILE A 51 2.03 0.61 -0.02
C ILE A 51 1.60 -0.57 -0.89
N GLU A 52 2.43 -1.60 -1.00
CA GLU A 52 2.09 -2.79 -1.79
C GLU A 52 0.87 -3.51 -1.21
N ALA A 53 0.83 -3.67 0.12
CA ALA A 53 -0.27 -4.33 0.80
C ALA A 53 -1.60 -3.60 0.60
N ILE A 54 -1.63 -2.25 0.64
CA ILE A 54 -2.89 -1.51 0.47
C ILE A 54 -3.43 -1.60 -0.96
N CYS A 55 -2.56 -1.61 -1.96
CA CYS A 55 -2.96 -1.86 -3.35
C CYS A 55 -3.60 -3.24 -3.49
N LYS A 56 -2.97 -4.29 -2.93
CA LYS A 56 -3.52 -5.66 -2.94
C LYS A 56 -4.82 -5.80 -2.16
N VAL A 57 -4.98 -5.09 -1.04
CA VAL A 57 -6.25 -5.02 -0.30
C VAL A 57 -7.34 -4.40 -1.17
N ALA A 58 -7.04 -3.30 -1.86
CA ALA A 58 -8.00 -2.63 -2.72
C ALA A 58 -8.48 -3.53 -3.86
N ASP A 59 -7.57 -4.31 -4.46
CA ASP A 59 -7.96 -5.27 -5.49
C ASP A 59 -8.83 -6.40 -4.92
N LYS A 60 -8.50 -6.94 -3.74
CA LYS A 60 -9.37 -7.94 -3.08
C LYS A 60 -10.72 -7.34 -2.69
N TYR A 61 -10.79 -6.07 -2.29
CA TYR A 61 -12.02 -5.38 -1.93
C TYR A 61 -12.96 -5.23 -3.14
N LYS A 62 -12.43 -4.96 -4.33
CA LYS A 62 -13.23 -4.87 -5.57
C LYS A 62 -13.93 -6.19 -5.91
N ILE A 63 -13.29 -7.32 -5.63
CA ILE A 63 -13.81 -8.66 -5.96
C ILE A 63 -14.66 -9.21 -4.82
N TYR A 64 -14.24 -9.01 -3.57
CA TYR A 64 -14.83 -9.59 -2.37
C TYR A 64 -15.00 -8.54 -1.25
N PRO A 65 -15.93 -7.58 -1.40
CA PRO A 65 -16.16 -6.58 -0.37
C PRO A 65 -16.75 -7.22 0.91
N PRO A 66 -16.39 -6.73 2.10
CA PRO A 66 -16.97 -7.17 3.36
C PRO A 66 -18.44 -6.81 3.47
N THR A 67 -19.25 -7.71 4.03
CA THR A 67 -20.69 -7.53 4.21
C THR A 67 -21.09 -6.96 5.57
N ILE A 68 -20.22 -7.06 6.58
CA ILE A 68 -20.55 -6.68 7.97
C ILE A 68 -19.51 -5.69 8.51
N ASN A 69 -18.30 -6.16 8.81
CA ASN A 69 -17.30 -5.36 9.52
C ASN A 69 -16.09 -5.08 8.63
N ARG A 70 -16.08 -3.88 8.03
CA ARG A 70 -15.01 -3.43 7.14
C ARG A 70 -13.65 -3.37 7.83
N SER A 71 -13.59 -2.87 9.06
CA SER A 71 -12.33 -2.71 9.81
C SER A 71 -11.74 -4.06 10.22
N ALA A 72 -12.56 -5.00 10.67
CA ALA A 72 -12.10 -6.36 11.01
C ALA A 72 -11.66 -7.14 9.77
N TRP A 73 -12.42 -7.04 8.67
CA TRP A 73 -12.04 -7.60 7.39
C TRP A 73 -10.71 -7.01 6.90
N PHE A 74 -10.58 -5.69 6.94
CA PHE A 74 -9.36 -4.99 6.57
C PHE A 74 -8.18 -5.46 7.41
N ALA A 75 -8.30 -5.50 8.75
CA ALA A 75 -7.22 -5.92 9.63
C ALA A 75 -6.73 -7.34 9.31
N LYS A 76 -7.64 -8.26 8.98
CA LYS A 76 -7.29 -9.61 8.57
C LYS A 76 -6.56 -9.62 7.23
N VAL A 77 -7.17 -9.04 6.19
CA VAL A 77 -6.62 -9.08 4.83
C VAL A 77 -5.32 -8.29 4.74
N TYR A 78 -5.25 -7.12 5.36
CA TYR A 78 -4.06 -6.27 5.32
C TYR A 78 -2.86 -6.95 5.97
N LYS A 79 -3.04 -7.68 7.09
CA LYS A 79 -1.97 -8.52 7.67
C LYS A 79 -1.47 -9.60 6.70
N GLU A 80 -2.39 -10.31 6.03
CA GLU A 80 -2.02 -11.30 5.00
C GLU A 80 -1.20 -10.63 3.88
N LYS A 81 -1.67 -9.48 3.38
CA LYS A 81 -1.03 -8.77 2.26
C LYS A 81 0.29 -8.09 2.62
N LEU A 82 0.47 -7.68 3.87
CA LEU A 82 1.74 -7.17 4.39
C LEU A 82 2.85 -8.22 4.33
N LEU A 83 2.54 -9.45 4.75
CA LEU A 83 3.52 -10.55 4.72
C LEU A 83 3.81 -11.01 3.29
N GLU A 84 2.79 -11.05 2.44
CA GLU A 84 2.94 -11.32 1.00
C GLU A 84 3.85 -10.26 0.34
N ALA A 85 3.61 -8.97 0.61
CA ALA A 85 4.44 -7.88 0.10
C ALA A 85 5.92 -8.02 0.54
N ARG A 86 6.17 -8.37 1.80
CA ARG A 86 7.53 -8.63 2.28
C ARG A 86 8.17 -9.79 1.52
N ALA A 87 7.45 -10.88 1.30
CA ALA A 87 7.96 -12.03 0.55
C ALA A 87 8.30 -11.68 -0.91
N ASP A 88 7.44 -10.91 -1.57
CA ASP A 88 7.64 -10.46 -2.95
C ASP A 88 8.88 -9.55 -3.07
N ILE A 89 9.01 -8.57 -2.17
CA ILE A 89 10.16 -7.65 -2.13
C ILE A 89 11.46 -8.43 -1.90
N LEU A 90 11.46 -9.37 -0.95
CA LEU A 90 12.64 -10.20 -0.69
C LEU A 90 13.02 -11.06 -1.89
N THR A 91 12.03 -11.59 -2.60
CA THR A 91 12.24 -12.38 -3.83
C THR A 91 12.81 -11.51 -4.94
N PHE A 92 12.21 -10.35 -5.18
CA PHE A 92 12.68 -9.39 -6.18
C PHE A 92 14.12 -8.96 -5.93
N ASN A 93 14.48 -8.70 -4.67
CA ASN A 93 15.85 -8.31 -4.29
C ASN A 93 16.88 -9.44 -4.42
N LYS A 94 16.47 -10.71 -4.32
CA LYS A 94 17.38 -11.86 -4.49
C LYS A 94 17.63 -12.21 -5.96
N CYS A 95 16.68 -11.91 -6.84
CA CYS A 95 16.76 -12.22 -8.27
C CYS A 95 17.41 -11.10 -9.10
N ARG A 96 17.90 -10.03 -8.46
CA ARG A 96 18.58 -8.89 -9.07
C ARG A 96 20.05 -8.89 -8.69
#